data_AF-A0A947QFU3-F1
#
_entry.id   AF-A0A947QFU3-F1
#
_cell.length_a   1.000
_cell.length_b   1.000
_cell.length_c   1.000
_cell.angle_alpha   90.00
_cell.angle_beta   90.00
_cell.angle_gamma   90.00
#
_symmetry.space_group_name_H-M   'P 1'
#
loop_
_entity.id
_entity.type
_entity.pdbx_description
1 polymer ?
#
loop_
_entity_poly.entity_id
_entity_poly.type
_entity_poly.pdbx_seq_one_letter_code
_entity_poly.pdbx_strand_id
1 'polypeptide(L)'
;MRRIGLLALLTFAAASFAAADGPRYVFEIRERSAATSDPWSMNMGIAAEAARLYAPVSFAKSGGKVSLTLEASMSFSVGKSSDLERSGERILVRHEVTVQGTAPLPKADRRSTLRFSLSDIVKRGGSYSDSPLMYALRKAIDGVSYKTGRAWIESAEYDGKGRFVIVVGISRR
;
A
#
# COMPACT_ATOMS: atom_id res chain seq x y z
N MET A 1 10.54 -13.24 -51.30
CA MET A 1 9.65 -12.75 -50.23
C MET A 1 10.43 -12.73 -48.91
N ARG A 2 10.91 -11.56 -48.48
CA ARG A 2 11.72 -11.39 -47.26
C ARG A 2 10.79 -11.18 -46.07
N ARG A 3 10.78 -12.09 -45.10
CA ARG A 3 10.02 -11.94 -43.85
C ARG A 3 10.92 -11.24 -42.82
N ILE A 4 10.52 -10.03 -42.47
CA ILE A 4 11.05 -9.22 -41.38
C ILE A 4 10.45 -9.79 -40.09
N GLY A 5 11.29 -10.32 -39.20
CA GLY A 5 10.91 -10.69 -37.84
C GLY A 5 11.64 -9.79 -36.86
N LEU A 6 11.03 -8.65 -36.53
CA LEU A 6 11.55 -7.71 -35.54
C LEU A 6 11.36 -8.32 -34.14
N LEU A 7 12.47 -8.71 -33.50
CA LEU A 7 12.48 -9.17 -32.12
C LEU A 7 12.48 -7.94 -31.20
N ALA A 8 11.30 -7.56 -30.70
CA ALA A 8 11.17 -6.49 -29.72
C ALA A 8 11.61 -7.02 -28.34
N LEU A 9 12.85 -6.68 -27.95
CA LEU A 9 13.34 -6.86 -26.58
C LEU A 9 12.58 -5.89 -25.66
N LEU A 10 11.63 -6.41 -24.90
CA LEU A 10 10.98 -5.70 -23.79
C LEU A 10 11.99 -5.56 -22.65
N THR A 11 12.62 -4.39 -22.54
CA THR A 11 13.41 -3.98 -21.39
C THR A 11 12.49 -3.80 -20.18
N PHE A 12 12.52 -4.80 -19.28
CA PHE A 12 11.98 -4.68 -17.94
C PHE A 12 12.87 -3.71 -17.14
N ALA A 13 12.52 -2.43 -17.10
CA ALA A 13 13.12 -1.48 -16.17
C ALA A 13 12.69 -1.83 -14.74
N ALA A 14 13.54 -2.54 -14.01
CA ALA A 14 13.41 -2.68 -12.57
C ALA A 14 13.75 -1.33 -11.93
N ALA A 15 12.72 -0.58 -11.52
CA ALA A 15 12.89 0.61 -10.69
C ALA A 15 13.34 0.17 -9.29
N SER A 16 14.65 0.12 -9.09
CA SER A 16 15.26 -0.01 -7.77
C SER A 16 15.04 1.30 -7.00
N PHE A 17 14.24 1.27 -5.94
CA PHE A 17 14.09 2.38 -5.01
C PHE A 17 15.40 2.59 -4.25
N ALA A 18 16.29 3.43 -4.76
CA ALA A 18 17.15 4.22 -3.91
C ALA A 18 16.26 5.13 -3.05
N ALA A 19 16.60 5.31 -1.79
CA ALA A 19 15.92 6.19 -0.86
C ALA A 19 15.91 7.63 -1.39
N ALA A 20 14.89 7.96 -2.20
CA ALA A 20 14.66 9.32 -2.66
C ALA A 20 13.87 10.05 -1.56
N ASP A 21 14.56 10.98 -0.90
CA ASP A 21 13.98 12.07 -0.13
C ASP A 21 13.17 12.96 -1.10
N GLY A 22 11.87 12.69 -1.17
CA GLY A 22 10.93 13.40 -2.04
C GLY A 22 9.50 13.03 -1.69
N PRO A 23 8.51 13.85 -2.11
CA PRO A 23 7.12 13.60 -1.80
C PRO A 23 6.68 12.24 -2.36
N ARG A 24 6.13 11.40 -1.48
CA ARG A 24 5.50 10.13 -1.88
C ARG A 24 4.01 10.21 -1.69
N TYR A 25 3.31 9.30 -2.35
CA TYR A 25 1.86 9.28 -2.33
C TYR A 25 1.34 8.21 -1.39
N VAL A 26 0.44 8.63 -0.52
CA VAL A 26 -0.36 7.77 0.34
C VAL A 26 -1.81 7.84 -0.12
N PHE A 27 -2.50 6.70 -0.03
CA PHE A 27 -3.86 6.56 -0.53
C PHE A 27 -4.82 6.29 0.62
N GLU A 28 -5.87 7.08 0.73
CA GLU A 28 -6.91 6.93 1.75
C GLU A 28 -8.27 6.75 1.07
N ILE A 29 -9.13 5.90 1.62
CA ILE A 29 -10.50 5.73 1.14
C ILE A 29 -11.46 6.31 2.17
N ARG A 30 -12.12 7.41 1.82
CA ARG A 30 -13.06 8.13 2.68
C ARG A 30 -14.51 7.84 2.31
N GLU A 31 -15.40 7.98 3.28
CA GLU A 31 -16.84 8.09 3.01
C GLU A 31 -17.17 9.51 2.54
N ARG A 32 -18.04 9.63 1.54
CA ARG A 32 -18.50 10.91 0.99
C ARG A 32 -19.26 11.74 2.03
N SER A 33 -20.06 11.08 2.87
CA SER A 33 -20.75 11.68 4.01
C SER A 33 -19.79 12.16 5.10
N ALA A 34 -18.61 11.56 5.18
CA ALA A 34 -17.54 11.96 6.10
C ALA A 34 -16.70 13.13 5.57
N ALA A 35 -17.20 13.91 4.59
CA ALA A 35 -16.58 15.16 4.15
C ALA A 35 -16.41 16.21 5.27
N THR A 36 -16.99 15.95 6.46
CA THR A 36 -16.83 16.69 7.71
C THR A 36 -16.11 15.89 8.81
N SER A 37 -15.34 14.84 8.47
CA SER A 37 -14.44 14.24 9.46
C SER A 37 -13.53 15.32 10.02
N ASP A 38 -13.33 15.32 11.33
CA ASP A 38 -12.49 16.35 11.93
C ASP A 38 -11.03 16.18 11.42
N PRO A 39 -10.25 17.27 11.32
CA PRO A 39 -8.89 17.21 10.81
C PRO A 39 -7.99 16.23 11.56
N TRP A 40 -8.27 15.95 12.83
CA TRP A 40 -7.50 15.00 13.63
C TRP A 40 -7.71 13.57 13.14
N SER A 41 -8.95 13.14 12.96
CA SER A 41 -9.29 11.82 12.41
C SER A 41 -8.69 11.59 11.02
N MET A 42 -8.74 12.60 10.13
CA MET A 42 -8.11 12.51 8.81
C MET A 42 -6.59 12.33 8.92
N ASN A 43 -5.93 13.16 9.73
CA ASN A 43 -4.48 13.10 9.89
C ASN A 43 -4.03 11.76 10.49
N MET A 44 -4.82 11.16 11.38
CA MET A 44 -4.55 9.82 11.91
C MET A 44 -4.64 8.72 10.84
N GLY A 45 -5.62 8.78 9.93
CA GLY A 45 -5.75 7.85 8.81
C GLY A 45 -4.53 7.93 7.86
N ILE A 46 -4.14 9.14 7.50
CA ILE A 46 -2.96 9.41 6.66
C ILE A 46 -1.68 8.93 7.37
N ALA A 47 -1.53 9.22 8.66
CA ALA A 47 -0.41 8.75 9.47
C ALA A 47 -0.29 7.22 9.45
N ALA A 48 -1.41 6.52 9.59
CA ALA A 48 -1.43 5.06 9.61
C ALA A 48 -1.04 4.45 8.26
N GLU A 49 -1.52 5.01 7.15
CA GLU A 49 -1.12 4.56 5.81
C GLU A 49 0.35 4.89 5.51
N ALA A 50 0.81 6.10 5.86
CA ALA A 50 2.22 6.46 5.75
C ALA A 50 3.09 5.48 6.55
N ALA A 51 2.74 5.20 7.80
CA ALA A 51 3.48 4.26 8.62
C ALA A 51 3.57 2.86 7.99
N ARG A 52 2.50 2.36 7.35
CA ARG A 52 2.51 1.07 6.62
C ARG A 52 3.36 1.08 5.35
N LEU A 53 3.46 2.23 4.69
CA LEU A 53 4.27 2.38 3.48
C LEU A 53 5.77 2.32 3.79
N TYR A 54 6.17 2.77 4.98
CA TYR A 54 7.58 2.99 5.31
C TYR A 54 8.15 2.12 6.43
N ALA A 55 7.31 1.41 7.19
CA ALA A 55 7.76 0.56 8.28
C ALA A 55 7.22 -0.88 8.12
N PRO A 56 8.07 -1.90 8.38
CA PRO A 56 7.60 -3.29 8.39
C PRO A 56 6.66 -3.56 9.56
N VAL A 57 5.59 -4.29 9.29
CA VAL A 57 4.67 -4.84 10.29
C VAL A 57 5.10 -6.25 10.67
N SER A 58 5.10 -6.54 11.97
CA SER A 58 5.15 -7.92 12.46
C SER A 58 3.77 -8.54 12.37
N PHE A 59 3.67 -9.81 12.00
CA PHE A 59 2.40 -10.52 11.96
C PHE A 59 2.44 -11.84 12.72
N ALA A 60 1.28 -12.24 13.24
CA ALA A 60 1.02 -13.55 13.82
C ALA A 60 -0.36 -14.06 13.40
N LYS A 61 -0.42 -15.33 12.97
CA LYS A 61 -1.66 -16.03 12.58
C LYS A 61 -2.07 -16.99 13.68
N SER A 62 -3.25 -16.80 14.25
CA SER A 62 -3.81 -17.69 15.27
C SER A 62 -5.32 -17.80 15.09
N GLY A 63 -5.86 -19.03 15.13
CA GLY A 63 -7.31 -19.28 15.07
C GLY A 63 -8.02 -18.63 13.88
N GLY A 64 -7.40 -18.62 12.69
CA GLY A 64 -7.96 -17.98 11.49
C GLY A 64 -7.88 -16.45 11.48
N LYS A 65 -7.31 -15.82 12.52
CA LYS A 65 -7.10 -14.37 12.61
C LYS A 65 -5.64 -14.02 12.36
N VAL A 66 -5.41 -12.85 11.78
CA VAL A 66 -4.09 -12.22 11.64
C VAL A 66 -4.02 -11.02 12.59
N SER A 67 -3.06 -11.07 13.50
CA SER A 67 -2.66 -9.94 14.34
C SER A 67 -1.47 -9.23 13.68
N LEU A 68 -1.51 -7.90 13.68
CA LEU A 68 -0.47 -7.06 13.09
C LEU A 68 0.03 -6.07 14.14
N THR A 69 1.35 -5.98 14.27
CA THR A 69 2.01 -5.02 15.15
C THR A 69 2.92 -4.15 14.30
N LEU A 70 2.67 -2.84 14.32
CA LEU A 70 3.46 -1.85 13.62
C LEU A 70 4.25 -1.06 14.67
N GLU A 71 5.58 -1.12 14.57
CA GLU A 71 6.48 -0.30 15.36
C GLU A 71 7.15 0.69 14.42
N ALA A 72 6.73 1.95 14.51
CA ALA A 72 7.16 3.02 13.63
C ALA A 72 7.46 4.26 14.47
N SER A 73 8.72 4.69 14.46
CA SER A 73 9.14 6.01 14.92
C SER A 73 9.50 6.83 13.69
N MET A 74 8.54 7.59 13.17
CA MET A 74 8.75 8.44 11.99
C MET A 74 8.05 9.78 12.16
N SER A 75 8.66 10.82 11.58
CA SER A 75 8.03 12.12 11.42
C SER A 75 7.56 12.26 9.98
N PHE A 76 6.34 12.74 9.79
CA PHE A 76 5.82 13.00 8.46
C PHE A 76 5.12 14.35 8.39
N SER A 77 5.09 14.93 7.19
CA SER A 77 4.26 16.09 6.87
C SER A 77 3.34 15.75 5.70
N VAL A 78 2.13 16.30 5.73
CA VAL A 78 1.13 16.15 4.67
C VAL A 78 1.18 17.39 3.78
N GLY A 79 1.36 17.17 2.48
CA GLY A 79 1.31 18.20 1.44
C GLY A 79 -0.07 18.27 0.79
N LYS A 80 -0.08 18.33 -0.55
CA LYS A 80 -1.33 18.44 -1.32
C LYS A 80 -2.14 17.16 -1.26
N SER A 81 -3.46 17.31 -1.32
CA SER A 81 -4.41 16.20 -1.41
C SER A 81 -5.26 16.33 -2.67
N SER A 82 -5.58 15.22 -3.31
CA SER A 82 -6.40 15.20 -4.53
C SER A 82 -7.30 13.96 -4.57
N ASP A 83 -8.59 14.17 -4.82
CA ASP A 83 -9.52 13.09 -5.19
C ASP A 83 -9.05 12.43 -6.50
N LEU A 84 -8.98 11.11 -6.52
CA LEU A 84 -8.59 10.34 -7.72
C LEU A 84 -9.77 9.60 -8.34
N GLU A 85 -10.60 8.95 -7.53
CA GLU A 85 -11.68 8.11 -8.00
C GLU A 85 -12.84 8.09 -7.00
N ARG A 86 -14.04 7.79 -7.49
CA ARG A 86 -15.24 7.60 -6.68
C ARG A 86 -15.89 6.26 -7.01
N SER A 87 -16.38 5.57 -5.98
CA SER A 87 -17.13 4.33 -6.12
C SER A 87 -18.25 4.29 -5.08
N GLY A 88 -19.48 4.52 -5.51
CA GLY A 88 -20.62 4.74 -4.60
C GLY A 88 -20.36 5.92 -3.66
N GLU A 89 -20.56 5.71 -2.37
CA GLU A 89 -20.29 6.70 -1.31
C GLU A 89 -18.82 6.72 -0.86
N ARG A 90 -17.90 6.10 -1.61
CA ARG A 90 -16.47 6.07 -1.28
C ARG A 90 -15.67 6.93 -2.24
N ILE A 91 -14.69 7.65 -1.71
CA ILE A 91 -13.77 8.50 -2.46
C ILE A 91 -12.34 8.02 -2.19
N LEU A 92 -11.60 7.74 -3.24
CA LEU A 92 -10.16 7.52 -3.15
C LEU A 92 -9.46 8.87 -3.21
N VAL A 93 -8.73 9.19 -2.16
CA VAL A 93 -7.93 10.41 -2.03
C VAL A 93 -6.45 10.04 -2.03
N ARG A 94 -5.67 10.82 -2.77
CA ARG A 94 -4.21 10.76 -2.75
C ARG A 94 -3.66 11.92 -1.95
N HIS A 95 -2.78 11.61 -1.01
CA HIS A 95 -2.07 12.56 -0.18
C HIS A 95 -0.60 12.54 -0.53
N GLU A 96 -0.03 13.71 -0.76
CA GLU A 96 1.40 13.92 -0.78
C GLU A 96 1.92 13.86 0.65
N VAL A 97 2.91 13.01 0.92
CA VAL A 97 3.56 12.92 2.22
C VAL A 97 5.07 12.97 2.07
N THR A 98 5.71 13.67 3.00
CA THR A 98 7.16 13.63 3.16
C THR A 98 7.46 12.93 4.46
N VAL A 99 8.31 11.90 4.42
CA VAL A 99 8.64 11.08 5.60
C VAL A 99 10.14 11.15 5.86
N GLN A 100 10.50 11.40 7.12
CA GLN A 100 11.88 11.44 7.59
C GLN A 100 12.15 10.27 8.55
N GLY A 101 13.39 9.78 8.54
CA GLY A 101 13.84 8.72 9.46
C GLY A 101 13.40 7.31 9.05
N THR A 102 13.30 7.03 7.76
CA THR A 102 12.91 5.69 7.28
C THR A 102 14.07 4.70 7.44
N ALA A 103 13.82 3.61 8.16
CA ALA A 103 14.79 2.53 8.27
C ALA A 103 14.85 1.72 6.97
N PRO A 104 16.02 1.15 6.60
CA PRO A 104 16.10 0.27 5.45
C PRO A 104 15.15 -0.93 5.62
N LEU A 105 14.42 -1.23 4.55
CA LEU A 105 13.50 -2.36 4.54
C LEU A 105 14.30 -3.68 4.58
N PRO A 106 13.83 -4.69 5.31
CA PRO A 106 14.49 -5.99 5.35
C PRO A 106 14.46 -6.68 3.99
N LYS A 107 15.28 -7.73 3.82
CA LYS A 107 15.25 -8.56 2.61
C LYS A 107 14.00 -9.45 2.62
N ALA A 108 13.25 -9.44 1.52
CA ALA A 108 12.07 -10.28 1.36
C ALA A 108 12.45 -11.73 1.06
N ASP A 109 11.84 -12.68 1.77
CA ASP A 109 11.85 -14.11 1.40
C ASP A 109 10.85 -14.38 0.28
N ARG A 110 9.75 -13.61 0.26
CA ARG A 110 8.71 -13.68 -0.76
C ARG A 110 8.19 -12.29 -1.09
N ARG A 111 7.85 -12.10 -2.36
CA ARG A 111 7.13 -10.92 -2.84
C ARG A 111 5.75 -11.32 -3.32
N SER A 112 4.76 -10.51 -3.01
CA SER A 112 3.39 -10.66 -3.50
C SER A 112 2.97 -9.40 -4.21
N THR A 113 2.64 -9.49 -5.49
CA THR A 113 2.07 -8.38 -6.26
C THR A 113 0.55 -8.48 -6.25
N LEU A 114 -0.09 -7.50 -5.63
CA LEU A 114 -1.53 -7.42 -5.45
C LEU A 114 -2.08 -6.40 -6.45
N ARG A 115 -3.11 -6.79 -7.18
CA ARG A 115 -3.85 -5.92 -8.09
C ARG A 115 -5.32 -5.91 -7.71
N PHE A 116 -5.88 -4.73 -7.52
CA PHE A 116 -7.29 -4.56 -7.16
C PHE A 116 -7.75 -3.14 -7.48
N SER A 117 -9.07 -2.96 -7.62
CA SER A 117 -9.72 -1.67 -7.79
C SER A 117 -10.25 -1.11 -6.48
N LEU A 118 -10.64 0.18 -6.47
CA LEU A 118 -11.41 0.75 -5.37
C LEU A 118 -12.70 -0.05 -5.12
N SER A 119 -13.37 -0.49 -6.18
CA SER A 119 -14.59 -1.29 -6.05
C SER A 119 -14.35 -2.65 -5.38
N ASP A 120 -13.19 -3.28 -5.60
CA ASP A 120 -12.84 -4.56 -4.99
C ASP A 120 -12.65 -4.43 -3.48
N ILE A 121 -11.90 -3.41 -3.04
CA ILE A 121 -11.64 -3.18 -1.62
C ILE A 121 -12.92 -2.73 -0.89
N VAL A 122 -13.78 -1.95 -1.52
CA VAL A 122 -15.07 -1.57 -0.92
C VAL A 122 -15.98 -2.79 -0.72
N LYS A 123 -16.00 -3.72 -1.68
CA LYS A 123 -16.85 -4.92 -1.61
C LYS A 123 -16.28 -6.04 -0.74
N ARG A 124 -14.95 -6.18 -0.68
CA ARG A 124 -14.27 -7.36 -0.09
C ARG A 124 -13.29 -7.02 1.02
N GLY A 125 -13.05 -5.75 1.31
CA GLY A 125 -12.08 -5.29 2.30
C GLY A 125 -12.53 -5.48 3.74
N GLY A 126 -13.83 -5.68 3.99
CA GLY A 126 -14.38 -5.86 5.34
C GLY A 126 -14.02 -4.66 6.23
N SER A 127 -13.47 -4.93 7.42
CA SER A 127 -13.02 -3.91 8.37
C SER A 127 -11.80 -3.08 7.91
N TYR A 128 -11.27 -3.33 6.71
CA TYR A 128 -10.11 -2.64 6.13
C TYR A 128 -10.42 -2.01 4.78
N SER A 129 -11.71 -1.79 4.49
CA SER A 129 -12.15 -1.21 3.21
C SER A 129 -11.72 0.24 3.02
N ASP A 130 -11.29 0.90 4.09
CA ASP A 130 -10.79 2.28 4.16
C ASP A 130 -9.27 2.40 3.90
N SER A 131 -8.53 1.29 3.95
CA SER A 131 -7.08 1.25 3.94
C SER A 131 -6.53 0.31 2.85
N PRO A 132 -6.13 0.87 1.69
CA PRO A 132 -5.53 0.10 0.60
C PRO A 132 -4.31 -0.71 1.04
N LEU A 133 -3.41 -0.13 1.84
CA LEU A 133 -2.19 -0.81 2.27
C LEU A 133 -2.48 -1.91 3.28
N MET A 134 -3.41 -1.71 4.22
CA MET A 134 -3.80 -2.77 5.16
C MET A 134 -4.46 -3.95 4.43
N TYR A 135 -5.35 -3.67 3.48
CA TYR A 135 -5.97 -4.70 2.66
C TYR A 135 -4.92 -5.52 1.89
N ALA A 136 -3.94 -4.85 1.27
CA ALA A 136 -2.85 -5.51 0.57
C ALA A 136 -1.97 -6.35 1.50
N LEU A 137 -1.57 -5.80 2.67
CA LEU A 137 -0.78 -6.51 3.67
C LEU A 137 -1.48 -7.78 4.13
N ARG A 138 -2.76 -7.69 4.52
CA ARG A 138 -3.52 -8.87 4.97
C ARG A 138 -3.62 -9.93 3.90
N LYS A 139 -4.01 -9.54 2.69
CA LYS A 139 -4.16 -10.49 1.58
C LYS A 139 -2.84 -11.17 1.22
N ALA A 140 -1.73 -10.44 1.27
CA ALA A 140 -0.40 -10.99 1.06
C ALA A 140 0.01 -11.95 2.19
N ILE A 141 -0.23 -11.56 3.44
CA ILE A 141 0.04 -12.40 4.62
C ILE A 141 -0.80 -13.66 4.57
N ASP A 142 -2.10 -13.59 4.29
CA ASP A 142 -2.98 -14.76 4.19
C ASP A 142 -2.47 -15.78 3.17
N GLY A 143 -1.85 -15.33 2.08
CA GLY A 143 -1.26 -16.17 1.04
C GLY A 143 0.08 -16.87 1.41
N VAL A 144 0.66 -16.63 2.59
CA VAL A 144 1.88 -17.34 3.05
C VAL A 144 1.59 -18.45 4.06
N SER A 145 2.43 -19.49 4.07
CA SER A 145 2.28 -20.63 4.98
C SER A 145 2.74 -20.35 6.41
N TYR A 146 3.57 -19.31 6.61
CA TYR A 146 4.16 -19.01 7.93
C TYR A 146 3.13 -18.48 8.90
N LYS A 147 3.23 -18.90 10.16
CA LYS A 147 2.38 -18.41 11.25
C LYS A 147 2.83 -17.05 11.78
N THR A 148 4.12 -16.75 11.73
CA THR A 148 4.68 -15.48 12.17
C THR A 148 5.71 -14.97 11.16
N GLY A 149 5.96 -13.67 11.16
CA GLY A 149 6.92 -13.05 10.27
C GLY A 149 6.83 -11.54 10.26
N ARG A 150 7.45 -10.93 9.25
CA ARG A 150 7.32 -9.49 8.95
C ARG A 150 6.81 -9.30 7.53
N ALA A 151 6.05 -8.25 7.31
CA ALA A 151 5.59 -7.82 5.99
C ALA A 151 5.75 -6.31 5.84
N TRP A 152 5.98 -5.83 4.64
CA TRP A 152 6.12 -4.40 4.35
C TRP A 152 5.71 -4.11 2.91
N ILE A 153 5.32 -2.87 2.65
CA ILE A 153 5.05 -2.40 1.30
C ILE A 153 6.39 -2.07 0.64
N GLU A 154 6.70 -2.71 -0.49
CA GLU A 154 7.85 -2.36 -1.33
C GLU A 154 7.47 -1.26 -2.34
N SER A 155 6.24 -1.30 -2.87
CA SER A 155 5.68 -0.23 -3.70
C SER A 155 4.15 -0.20 -3.62
N ALA A 156 3.58 0.99 -3.81
CA ALA A 156 2.15 1.19 -3.91
C ALA A 156 1.85 2.23 -4.99
N GLU A 157 1.25 1.78 -6.08
CA GLU A 157 0.95 2.61 -7.24
C GLU A 157 -0.53 2.55 -7.59
N TYR A 158 -1.03 3.66 -8.11
CA TYR A 158 -2.35 3.75 -8.69
C TYR A 158 -2.21 4.19 -10.15
N ASP A 159 -2.70 3.38 -11.09
CA ASP A 159 -2.47 3.59 -12.53
C ASP A 159 -3.32 4.71 -13.15
N GLY A 160 -4.16 5.37 -12.35
CA GLY A 160 -5.11 6.39 -12.82
C GLY A 160 -6.26 5.84 -13.66
N LYS A 161 -6.35 4.51 -13.81
CA LYS A 161 -7.37 3.79 -14.59
C LYS A 161 -8.17 2.82 -13.70
N GLY A 162 -8.24 3.10 -12.40
CA GLY A 162 -9.04 2.31 -11.46
C GLY A 162 -8.30 1.15 -10.80
N ARG A 163 -6.96 1.07 -10.90
CA ARG A 163 -6.23 -0.09 -10.40
C ARG A 163 -5.05 0.29 -9.51
N PHE A 164 -5.06 -0.30 -8.33
CA PHE A 164 -3.89 -0.42 -7.48
C PHE A 164 -2.97 -1.53 -7.97
N VAL A 165 -1.67 -1.26 -7.94
CA VAL A 165 -0.61 -2.26 -8.02
C VAL A 165 0.27 -2.07 -6.80
N ILE A 166 0.17 -3.01 -5.86
CA ILE A 166 0.91 -2.97 -4.59
C ILE A 166 1.81 -4.19 -4.51
N VAL A 167 3.10 -3.96 -4.25
CA VAL A 167 4.07 -5.02 -4.00
C VAL A 167 4.33 -5.11 -2.52
N VAL A 168 4.13 -6.30 -1.96
CA VAL A 168 4.34 -6.60 -0.54
C VAL A 168 5.52 -7.55 -0.40
N GLY A 169 6.54 -7.11 0.32
CA GLY A 169 7.63 -7.96 0.79
C GLY A 169 7.23 -8.68 2.06
N ILE A 170 7.60 -9.96 2.17
CA ILE A 170 7.32 -10.80 3.34
C ILE A 170 8.59 -11.58 3.69
N SER A 171 8.93 -11.60 4.97
CA SER A 171 9.97 -12.48 5.52
C SER A 171 9.44 -13.32 6.67
N ARG A 172 10.00 -14.52 6.81
CA ARG A 172 9.85 -15.35 8.01
C ARG A 172 10.65 -14.72 9.14
N ARG A 173 10.15 -14.87 10.37
CA ARG A 173 10.91 -14.59 11.58
C ARG A 173 11.59 -15.85 12.08
#